data_AF-A0A9D1BPZ9-F1
#
_entry.id   AF-A0A9D1BPZ9-F1
#
_cell.length_a   1.000
_cell.length_b   1.000
_cell.length_c   1.000
_cell.angle_alpha   90.00
_cell.angle_beta   90.00
_cell.angle_gamma   90.00
#
_symmetry.space_group_name_H-M   'P 1'
#
loop_
_entity.id
_entity.type
_entity.pdbx_description
1 polymer ?
#
loop_
_entity_poly.entity_id
_entity_poly.type
_entity_poly.pdbx_seq_one_letter_code
_entity_poly.pdbx_strand_id
1 'polypeptide(L)'
;ILGRRVISPRTSEYVRYLMRLNALEGSGRRMNAIADGYMAGGKTGTADKVIDGRYDSTRNLAVFASGFPLTDPQYAMVVLVDEPKRETPQSGRTAAWNAGEVTGRIIHRIAPLLGVMPDFSENSELSLVPSEIRNSRDGN
;
A
#
# COMPACT_ATOMS: atom_id res chain seq x y z
N ILE A 1 -12.28 -20.52 -17.71
CA ILE A 1 -12.10 -19.05 -17.66
C ILE A 1 -11.54 -18.73 -16.28
N LEU A 2 -10.32 -18.16 -16.18
CA LEU A 2 -9.62 -17.92 -14.89
C LEU A 2 -10.06 -16.61 -14.18
N GLY A 3 -10.94 -15.80 -14.77
CA GLY A 3 -11.53 -14.62 -14.14
C GLY A 3 -12.25 -13.69 -15.12
N ARG A 4 -13.04 -12.74 -14.60
CA ARG A 4 -13.68 -11.67 -15.38
C ARG A 4 -12.82 -10.40 -15.33
N ARG A 5 -12.50 -9.82 -16.49
CA ARG A 5 -11.84 -8.52 -16.55
C ARG A 5 -12.82 -7.43 -16.08
N VAL A 6 -12.45 -6.71 -15.02
CA VAL A 6 -13.23 -5.61 -14.45
C VAL A 6 -12.73 -4.23 -14.87
N ILE A 7 -11.43 -4.11 -15.15
CA ILE A 7 -10.78 -2.87 -15.60
C ILE A 7 -9.83 -3.13 -16.78
N SER A 8 -9.52 -2.06 -17.52
CA SER A 8 -8.54 -2.14 -18.61
C SER A 8 -7.11 -2.35 -18.08
N PRO A 9 -6.20 -2.94 -18.87
CA PRO A 9 -4.79 -3.03 -18.50
C PRO A 9 -4.18 -1.66 -18.16
N ARG A 10 -4.51 -0.64 -18.96
CA ARG A 10 -4.08 0.75 -18.74
C ARG A 10 -4.54 1.28 -17.38
N THR A 11 -5.81 1.10 -17.03
CA THR A 11 -6.33 1.51 -15.71
C THR A 11 -5.58 0.80 -14.58
N SER A 12 -5.27 -0.49 -14.74
CA SER A 12 -4.51 -1.26 -13.75
C SER A 12 -3.09 -0.71 -13.54
N GLU A 13 -2.40 -0.35 -14.62
CA GLU A 13 -1.07 0.30 -14.56
C GLU A 13 -1.10 1.59 -13.74
N TYR A 14 -2.04 2.49 -14.03
CA TYR A 14 -2.19 3.73 -13.27
C TYR A 14 -2.55 3.49 -11.79
N VAL A 15 -3.37 2.49 -11.49
CA VAL A 15 -3.71 2.15 -10.09
C VAL A 15 -2.47 1.67 -9.34
N ARG A 16 -1.63 0.81 -9.94
CA ARG A 16 -0.37 0.36 -9.33
C ARG A 16 0.58 1.54 -9.12
N TYR A 17 0.69 2.44 -10.10
CA TYR A 17 1.46 3.67 -9.97
C TYR A 17 1.00 4.52 -8.79
N LEU A 18 -0.31 4.78 -8.66
CA LEU A 18 -0.87 5.55 -7.56
C LEU A 18 -0.69 4.86 -6.20
N MET A 19 -0.80 3.53 -6.16
CA MET A 19 -0.51 2.73 -4.96
C MET A 19 0.96 2.86 -4.55
N ARG A 20 1.89 2.87 -5.51
CA ARG A 20 3.32 3.12 -5.27
C ARG A 20 3.56 4.54 -4.79
N LEU A 21 2.97 5.56 -5.44
CA LEU A 21 3.06 6.95 -5.00
C LEU A 21 2.58 7.15 -3.55
N ASN A 22 1.46 6.53 -3.15
CA ASN A 22 1.02 6.61 -1.75
C ASN A 22 2.01 5.94 -0.78
N ALA A 23 2.80 4.95 -1.24
CA ALA A 23 3.86 4.32 -0.47
C ALA A 23 5.11 5.21 -0.36
N LEU A 24 5.45 5.96 -1.40
CA LEU A 24 6.62 6.85 -1.42
C LEU A 24 6.37 8.19 -0.73
N GLU A 25 5.22 8.81 -0.98
CA GLU A 25 4.93 10.20 -0.58
C GLU A 25 3.71 10.32 0.36
N GLY A 26 2.87 9.30 0.38
CA GLY A 26 1.58 9.34 1.04
C GLY A 26 1.55 8.73 2.44
N SER A 27 0.38 8.19 2.76
CA SER A 27 0.08 7.53 4.04
C SER A 27 0.69 6.13 4.16
N GLY A 28 1.18 5.56 3.07
CA GLY A 28 1.83 4.25 3.01
C GLY A 28 3.32 4.26 3.35
N ARG A 29 3.93 5.42 3.62
CA ARG A 29 5.38 5.57 3.86
C ARG A 29 5.96 4.66 4.93
N ARG A 30 5.24 4.45 6.04
CA ARG A 30 5.69 3.54 7.12
C ARG A 30 5.77 2.09 6.64
N MET A 31 4.77 1.65 5.88
CA MET A 31 4.77 0.32 5.26
C MET A 31 5.98 0.17 4.33
N ASN A 32 6.20 1.15 3.44
CA ASN A 32 7.31 1.12 2.49
C ASN A 32 8.67 1.06 3.18
N ALA A 33 8.88 1.89 4.21
CA ALA A 33 10.14 1.92 4.95
C ALA A 33 10.47 0.58 5.64
N ILE A 34 9.46 -0.21 6.00
CA ILE A 34 9.66 -1.53 6.61
C ILE A 34 9.80 -2.63 5.55
N ALA A 35 8.97 -2.60 4.49
CA ALA A 35 9.00 -3.55 3.38
C ALA A 35 10.04 -3.19 2.30
N ASP A 36 11.10 -2.48 2.68
CA ASP A 36 12.06 -1.91 1.76
C ASP A 36 12.62 -2.95 0.79
N GLY A 37 12.79 -2.54 -0.47
CA GLY A 37 13.18 -3.40 -1.59
C GLY A 37 12.08 -4.30 -2.18
N TYR A 38 10.90 -4.47 -1.59
CA TYR A 38 9.87 -5.38 -2.14
C TYR A 38 8.86 -4.71 -3.08
N MET A 39 9.13 -3.48 -3.52
CA MET A 39 8.28 -2.73 -4.45
C MET A 39 6.80 -2.71 -4.04
N ALA A 40 6.54 -2.63 -2.74
CA ALA A 40 5.19 -2.71 -2.20
C ALA A 40 4.46 -1.37 -2.31
N GLY A 41 3.14 -1.43 -2.38
CA GLY A 41 2.31 -0.24 -2.27
C GLY A 41 0.85 -0.58 -2.00
N GLY A 42 0.06 0.46 -1.78
CA GLY A 42 -1.35 0.28 -1.48
C GLY A 42 -2.02 1.49 -0.89
N LYS A 43 -3.18 1.27 -0.26
CA LYS A 43 -4.03 2.33 0.26
C LYS A 43 -4.41 2.06 1.71
N THR A 44 -4.28 3.12 2.50
CA THR A 44 -4.81 3.19 3.86
C THR A 44 -6.29 3.61 3.84
N GLY A 45 -7.07 3.02 4.74
CA GLY A 45 -8.42 3.43 5.10
C GLY A 45 -8.55 3.51 6.62
N THR A 46 -9.21 4.53 7.13
CA THR A 46 -9.54 4.63 8.56
C THR A 46 -10.95 5.16 8.65
N ALA A 47 -11.82 4.38 9.28
CA ALA A 47 -13.23 4.70 9.42
C ALA A 47 -13.58 4.73 10.90
N ASP A 48 -14.16 5.84 11.36
CA ASP A 48 -14.73 5.90 12.71
C ASP A 48 -15.93 4.96 12.78
N LYS A 49 -16.05 4.23 13.89
CA LYS A 49 -17.13 3.28 14.11
C LYS A 49 -18.43 4.02 14.35
N VAL A 50 -19.54 3.38 13.98
CA VAL A 50 -20.88 3.86 14.31
C VAL A 50 -21.36 3.12 15.56
N ILE A 51 -21.65 3.86 16.63
CA ILE A 51 -22.22 3.38 17.89
C ILE A 51 -23.53 4.13 18.11
N ASP A 52 -24.64 3.40 18.28
CA ASP A 52 -25.99 3.96 18.47
C ASP A 52 -26.37 5.03 17.42
N GLY A 53 -26.01 4.77 16.16
CA GLY A 53 -26.32 5.65 15.03
C GLY A 53 -25.44 6.90 14.90
N ARG A 54 -24.39 7.04 15.71
CA ARG A 54 -23.45 8.17 15.67
C ARG A 54 -22.01 7.69 15.49
N TYR A 55 -21.19 8.49 14.82
CA TYR A 55 -19.75 8.22 14.73
C TYR A 55 -19.07 8.42 16.09
N ASP A 56 -18.30 7.43 16.51
CA ASP A 56 -17.42 7.50 17.68
C ASP A 56 -15.99 7.83 17.22
N SER A 57 -15.57 9.09 17.39
CA SER A 57 -14.22 9.56 17.02
C SER A 57 -13.11 8.93 17.88
N THR A 58 -13.47 8.17 18.91
CA THR A 58 -12.56 7.44 19.79
C THR A 58 -12.49 5.96 19.46
N ARG A 59 -13.18 5.45 18.43
CA ARG A 59 -13.12 4.06 17.98
C ARG A 59 -13.14 4.00 16.47
N ASN A 60 -12.12 3.38 15.89
CA ASN A 60 -11.99 3.30 14.45
C ASN A 60 -11.60 1.90 14.01
N LEU A 61 -11.93 1.57 12.76
CA LEU A 61 -11.40 0.43 12.02
C LEU A 61 -10.31 0.93 11.09
N ALA A 62 -9.11 0.40 11.24
CA ALA A 62 -7.97 0.74 10.41
C ALA A 62 -7.70 -0.38 9.40
N VAL A 63 -7.60 -0.03 8.12
CA VAL A 63 -7.44 -0.99 7.02
C VAL A 63 -6.28 -0.57 6.12
N PHE A 64 -5.48 -1.54 5.67
CA PHE A 64 -4.51 -1.34 4.60
C PHE A 64 -4.72 -2.42 3.54
N ALA A 65 -5.04 -2.02 2.32
CA ALA A 65 -5.05 -2.91 1.15
C ALA A 65 -3.80 -2.67 0.32
N SER A 66 -3.02 -3.72 0.06
CA SER A 66 -1.69 -3.65 -0.56
C SER A 66 -1.46 -4.75 -1.59
N GLY A 67 -0.47 -4.54 -2.46
CA GLY A 67 0.10 -5.58 -3.31
C GLY A 67 1.62 -5.46 -3.42
N PHE A 68 2.29 -6.57 -3.75
CA PHE A 68 3.74 -6.64 -3.95
C PHE A 68 4.16 -7.88 -4.79
N PRO A 69 5.29 -7.80 -5.54
CA PRO A 69 5.93 -6.56 -5.98
C PRO A 69 5.02 -5.84 -6.99
N LEU A 70 4.94 -4.50 -6.97
CA LEU A 70 4.00 -3.80 -7.85
C LEU A 70 4.39 -3.82 -9.33
N THR A 71 5.66 -4.06 -9.65
CA THR A 71 6.17 -4.17 -11.04
C THR A 71 5.54 -5.36 -11.76
N ASP A 72 5.48 -6.50 -11.08
CA ASP A 72 4.80 -7.72 -11.51
C ASP A 72 4.00 -8.35 -10.33
N PRO A 73 2.77 -7.87 -10.06
CA PRO A 73 2.02 -8.23 -8.85
C PRO A 73 1.70 -9.73 -8.74
N GLN A 74 2.31 -10.38 -7.74
CA GLN A 74 2.04 -11.79 -7.41
C GLN A 74 1.14 -11.93 -6.18
N TYR A 75 1.19 -10.97 -5.25
CA TYR A 75 0.50 -11.05 -3.97
C TYR A 75 -0.36 -9.80 -3.73
N ALA A 76 -1.55 -10.03 -3.20
CA ALA A 76 -2.44 -9.01 -2.64
C ALA A 76 -2.71 -9.33 -1.17
N MET A 77 -2.78 -8.30 -0.34
CA MET A 77 -2.97 -8.44 1.11
C MET A 77 -3.88 -7.34 1.65
N VAL A 78 -4.75 -7.71 2.58
CA VAL A 78 -5.58 -6.77 3.34
C VAL A 78 -5.38 -7.01 4.82
N VAL A 79 -4.92 -5.99 5.53
CA VAL A 79 -4.76 -6.03 6.99
C VAL A 79 -5.78 -5.10 7.62
N LEU A 80 -6.53 -5.62 8.59
CA LEU A 80 -7.48 -4.86 9.40
C LEU A 80 -7.03 -4.87 10.85
N VAL A 81 -7.11 -3.72 11.50
CA VAL A 81 -6.87 -3.56 12.93
C VAL A 81 -8.07 -2.87 13.54
N ASP A 82 -8.71 -3.56 14.47
CA ASP A 82 -9.90 -3.06 15.14
C ASP A 82 -9.55 -2.26 16.40
N GLU A 83 -10.15 -1.07 16.52
CA GLU A 83 -9.95 -0.11 17.62
C GLU A 83 -8.49 0.07 18.10
N PRO A 84 -7.54 0.30 17.18
CA PRO A 84 -6.14 0.48 17.53
C PRO A 84 -5.96 1.58 18.58
N LYS A 85 -5.15 1.26 19.59
CA LYS A 85 -4.75 2.21 20.63
C LYS A 85 -3.37 2.77 20.30
N ARG A 86 -3.11 3.99 20.77
CA ARG A 86 -1.77 4.58 20.71
C ARG A 86 -0.86 3.82 21.68
N GLU A 87 0.31 3.41 21.21
CA GLU A 87 1.35 2.82 22.06
C GLU A 87 2.11 3.93 22.82
N THR A 88 2.37 5.06 22.14
CA THR A 88 3.06 6.23 22.68
C THR A 88 2.31 7.53 22.35
N PRO A 89 2.57 8.64 23.05
CA PRO A 89 1.98 9.95 22.72
C PRO A 89 2.23 10.40 21.27
N GLN A 90 3.34 9.96 20.68
CA GLN A 90 3.75 10.28 19.31
C GLN A 90 3.13 9.34 18.25
N SER A 91 2.56 8.20 18.67
CA SER A 91 1.90 7.25 17.77
C SER A 91 0.47 7.67 17.43
N GLY A 92 -0.05 7.16 16.31
CA GLY A 92 -1.41 7.44 15.84
C GLY A 92 -2.32 6.21 15.88
N ARG A 93 -3.61 6.45 15.65
CA ARG A 93 -4.65 5.41 15.58
C ARG A 93 -5.10 5.12 14.16
N THR A 94 -4.59 5.86 13.18
CA THR A 94 -4.93 5.70 11.77
C THR A 94 -4.18 4.51 11.18
N ALA A 95 -4.68 3.99 10.05
CA ALA A 95 -4.11 2.82 9.38
C ALA A 95 -2.62 2.94 9.03
N ALA A 96 -2.12 4.15 8.81
CA ALA A 96 -0.70 4.36 8.56
C ALA A 96 0.19 3.88 9.72
N TRP A 97 -0.28 3.99 10.97
CA TRP A 97 0.48 3.69 12.19
C TRP A 97 0.35 2.26 12.69
N ASN A 98 -0.60 1.48 12.16
CA ASN A 98 -0.88 0.13 12.64
C ASN A 98 -0.94 -0.86 11.47
N ALA A 99 -2.05 -0.91 10.72
CA ALA A 99 -2.24 -1.80 9.60
C ALA A 99 -1.13 -1.66 8.55
N GLY A 100 -0.61 -0.44 8.33
CA GLY A 100 0.54 -0.19 7.46
C GLY A 100 1.85 -0.76 7.99
N GLU A 101 2.16 -0.59 9.28
CA GLU A 101 3.37 -1.18 9.86
C GLU A 101 3.31 -2.70 9.88
N VAL A 102 2.15 -3.27 10.27
CA VAL A 102 1.90 -4.72 10.24
C VAL A 102 2.05 -5.25 8.81
N THR A 103 1.47 -4.57 7.82
CA THR A 103 1.62 -4.90 6.39
C THR A 103 3.10 -4.94 6.01
N GLY A 104 3.87 -3.90 6.35
CA GLY A 104 5.28 -3.81 6.01
C GLY A 104 6.10 -4.96 6.63
N ARG A 105 5.87 -5.25 7.91
CA ARG A 105 6.54 -6.34 8.63
C ARG A 105 6.21 -7.71 8.06
N ILE A 106 4.95 -7.94 7.70
CA ILE A 106 4.52 -9.19 7.05
C ILE A 106 5.26 -9.34 5.72
N ILE A 107 5.18 -8.34 4.83
CA ILE A 107 5.85 -8.38 3.51
C ILE A 107 7.34 -8.65 3.67
N HIS A 108 8.02 -7.88 4.52
CA HIS A 108 9.46 -8.03 4.75
C HIS A 108 9.84 -9.46 5.18
N ARG A 109 8.99 -10.10 5.99
CA ARG A 109 9.23 -11.45 6.48
C ARG A 109 8.89 -12.54 5.46
N ILE A 110 7.80 -12.40 4.73
CA ILE A 110 7.29 -13.47 3.85
C ILE A 110 7.85 -13.39 2.43
N ALA A 111 8.21 -12.22 1.92
CA ALA A 111 8.64 -12.04 0.54
C ALA A 111 9.82 -12.97 0.14
N PRO A 112 10.91 -13.10 0.93
CA PRO A 112 11.99 -14.06 0.63
C PRO A 112 11.53 -15.51 0.64
N LEU A 113 10.64 -15.87 1.57
CA LEU A 113 10.09 -17.24 1.67
C LEU A 113 9.23 -17.59 0.46
N LEU A 114 8.66 -16.57 -0.18
CA LEU A 114 7.83 -16.65 -1.38
C LEU A 114 8.65 -16.50 -2.67
N GLY A 115 9.99 -16.42 -2.58
CA GLY A 115 10.89 -16.27 -3.72
C GLY A 115 10.91 -14.87 -4.34
N VAL A 116 10.33 -13.87 -3.67
CA VAL A 116 10.40 -12.48 -4.11
C VAL A 116 11.72 -11.89 -3.63
N MET A 117 12.58 -11.56 -4.59
CA MET A 117 13.87 -10.93 -4.31
C MET A 117 13.68 -9.41 -4.09
N PRO A 118 14.47 -8.80 -3.18
CA PRO A 118 14.47 -7.35 -3.05
C PRO A 118 15.08 -6.69 -4.30
N ASP A 119 14.50 -5.57 -4.71
CA ASP A 119 14.85 -4.75 -5.85
C ASP A 119 14.98 -3.30 -5.40
N PHE A 120 16.17 -2.74 -5.58
CA PHE A 120 16.52 -1.36 -5.25
C PHE A 120 16.84 -0.53 -6.49
N SER A 121 16.47 -1.03 -7.68
CA SER A 121 16.82 -0.38 -8.92
C SER A 121 15.88 0.79 -9.23
N GLU A 122 16.47 1.92 -9.62
CA GLU A 122 15.69 3.07 -10.12
C GLU A 122 14.89 2.70 -11.38
N ASN A 123 15.40 1.79 -12.19
CA ASN A 123 14.70 1.28 -13.38
C ASN A 123 13.35 0.64 -13.03
N SER A 124 13.28 -0.12 -11.94
CA SER A 124 12.03 -0.71 -11.49
C SER A 124 11.02 0.33 -11.01
N GLU A 125 11.48 1.39 -10.32
CA GLU A 125 10.60 2.52 -9.98
C GLU A 125 10.10 3.24 -11.23
N LEU A 126 10.97 3.49 -12.20
CA LEU A 126 10.61 4.12 -13.48
C LEU A 126 9.65 3.25 -14.30
N SER A 127 9.74 1.91 -14.20
CA SER A 127 8.83 0.99 -14.87
C SER A 127 7.39 1.07 -14.36
N LEU A 128 7.19 1.57 -13.13
CA LEU A 128 5.86 1.81 -12.57
C LEU A 128 5.25 3.14 -13.00
N VAL A 129 6.03 4.05 -13.58
CA VAL A 129 5.51 5.33 -14.09
C VAL A 129 4.83 5.07 -15.45
N PRO A 130 3.52 5.36 -15.59
CA PRO A 130 2.82 5.19 -16.85
C PRO A 130 3.52 5.92 -17.99
N SER A 131 3.54 5.28 -19.17
CA SER A 131 4.29 5.76 -20.34
C SER A 131 3.97 7.21 -20.72
N GLU A 132 2.70 7.61 -20.57
CA GLU A 132 2.22 8.95 -20.89
C GLU A 132 2.76 10.03 -19.93
N ILE A 133 3.02 9.66 -18.67
CA ILE A 133 3.60 10.56 -17.66
C ILE A 133 5.12 10.66 -17.85
N ARG A 134 5.77 9.56 -18.27
CA ARG A 134 7.20 9.57 -18.58
C ARG A 134 7.50 10.53 -19.74
N ASN A 135 6.78 10.38 -20.84
CA ASN A 135 6.99 11.16 -22.06
C ASN A 135 6.68 12.65 -21.88
N SER A 136 5.84 13.04 -20.91
CA SER A 136 5.56 14.45 -20.64
C SER A 136 6.68 15.16 -19.88
N ARG A 137 7.63 14.42 -19.28
CA ARG A 137 8.78 15.00 -18.56
C ARG A 137 9.97 15.29 -19.47
N ASP A 138 10.09 14.55 -20.57
CA ASP A 138 11.22 14.68 -21.51
C ASP A 138 10.99 15.75 -22.60
N GLY A 139 9.81 16.39 -22.62
CA GLY A 139 9.38 17.36 -23.63
C GLY A 139 9.41 18.83 -23.20
N ASN A 140 10.13 19.18 -22.12
CA ASN A 140 10.24 20.56 -21.63
C ASN A 140 11.70 20.94 -21.36
#